data_AF-A0A095AHV2-F1
#
_entry.id   AF-A0A095AHV2-F1
#
_cell.length_a   1.000
_cell.length_b   1.000
_cell.length_c   1.000
_cell.angle_alpha   90.00
_cell.angle_beta   90.00
_cell.angle_gamma   90.00
#
_symmetry.space_group_name_H-M   'P 1'
#
loop_
_entity.id
_entity.type
_entity.pdbx_description
1 polymer ?
#
loop_
_entity_poly.entity_id
_entity_poly.type
_entity_poly.pdbx_seq_one_letter_code
_entity_poly.pdbx_strand_id
1 'polypeptide(L)'
;MTSRQLCQSIPESYQINSIKIIYLTCATIITTTFIIECILIHLVVQPYFHESAFTHTNCTFIHAYIVRKDVKCENKCSKDRSKFPCLKVIVQYFNGNKNHTVILFDNIATYNHYKLLGVS
;
A
#
# COMPACT_ATOMS: atom_id res chain seq x y z
N MET A 1 50.63 41.00 -13.58
CA MET A 1 50.90 39.84 -12.72
C MET A 1 49.69 38.91 -12.74
N THR A 2 49.91 37.71 -13.23
CA THR A 2 48.95 36.76 -13.78
C THR A 2 48.16 36.00 -12.71
N SER A 3 46.82 36.11 -12.73
CA SER A 3 45.89 35.18 -12.05
C SER A 3 45.96 33.72 -12.56
N ARG A 4 46.85 33.42 -13.52
CA ARG A 4 47.06 32.09 -14.09
C ARG A 4 47.97 31.17 -13.26
N GLN A 5 48.59 31.66 -12.19
CA GLN A 5 49.53 30.84 -11.39
C GLN A 5 48.94 30.18 -10.14
N LEU A 6 47.67 30.45 -9.80
CA LEU A 6 46.98 29.71 -8.72
C LEU A 6 46.29 28.42 -9.23
N CYS A 7 46.51 28.07 -10.50
CA CYS A 7 46.03 26.83 -11.13
C CYS A 7 47.21 25.88 -11.43
N GLN A 8 48.27 25.95 -10.61
CA GLN A 8 49.42 25.06 -10.71
C GLN A 8 49.72 24.54 -9.30
N SER A 9 49.03 23.45 -8.94
CA SER A 9 49.40 22.46 -7.89
C SER A 9 48.18 21.81 -7.20
N ILE A 10 47.06 21.61 -7.90
CA ILE A 10 46.22 20.46 -7.52
C ILE A 10 46.90 19.25 -8.15
N PRO A 11 47.48 18.33 -7.37
CA PRO A 11 48.13 17.15 -7.94
C PRO A 11 47.09 16.40 -8.79
N GLU A 12 47.46 15.99 -10.01
CA GLU A 12 46.53 15.31 -10.93
C GLU A 12 45.85 14.10 -10.27
N SER A 13 46.58 13.43 -9.36
CA SER A 13 46.07 12.36 -8.50
C SER A 13 44.84 12.78 -7.69
N TYR A 14 44.80 14.00 -7.12
CA TYR A 14 43.67 14.50 -6.34
C TYR A 14 42.46 14.84 -7.22
N GLN A 15 42.68 15.37 -8.43
CA GLN A 15 41.57 15.63 -9.36
C GLN A 15 40.91 14.33 -9.83
N ILE A 16 41.72 13.32 -10.19
CA ILE A 16 41.22 12.00 -10.60
C ILE A 16 40.44 11.34 -9.46
N ASN A 17 40.94 11.42 -8.22
CA ASN A 17 40.26 10.82 -7.07
C ASN A 17 38.96 11.55 -6.73
N SER A 18 38.93 12.88 -6.85
CA SER A 18 37.73 13.68 -6.63
C SER A 18 36.64 13.35 -7.65
N ILE A 19 36.99 13.22 -8.94
CA ILE A 19 36.04 12.83 -9.99
C ILE A 19 35.48 11.43 -9.74
N LYS A 20 36.33 10.48 -9.29
CA LYS A 20 35.88 9.13 -8.94
C LYS A 20 34.90 9.13 -7.77
N ILE A 21 35.17 9.91 -6.72
CA ILE A 21 34.27 10.03 -5.56
C ILE A 21 32.95 10.65 -6.01
N ILE A 22 32.98 11.74 -6.76
CA ILE A 22 31.78 12.41 -7.27
C ILE A 22 30.96 11.44 -8.12
N TYR A 23 31.60 10.74 -9.07
CA TYR A 23 30.94 9.76 -9.91
C TYR A 23 30.30 8.63 -9.08
N LEU A 24 31.03 8.08 -8.11
CA LEU A 24 30.52 7.03 -7.24
C LEU A 24 29.33 7.54 -6.41
N THR A 25 29.41 8.74 -5.85
CA THR A 25 28.32 9.34 -5.08
C THR A 25 27.08 9.63 -5.94
N CYS A 26 27.24 10.11 -7.17
CA CYS A 26 26.11 10.30 -8.07
C CYS A 26 25.49 8.96 -8.46
N ALA A 27 26.30 7.95 -8.76
CA ALA A 27 25.81 6.61 -9.08
C ALA A 27 25.07 5.97 -7.90
N THR A 28 25.54 6.15 -6.66
CA THR A 28 24.86 5.63 -5.48
C THR A 28 23.57 6.40 -5.17
N ILE A 29 23.55 7.73 -5.32
CA ILE A 29 22.32 8.52 -5.15
C ILE A 29 21.28 8.09 -6.17
N ILE A 30 21.63 8.01 -7.45
CA ILE A 30 20.68 7.60 -8.51
C ILE A 30 20.12 6.20 -8.24
N THR A 31 20.98 5.24 -7.91
CA THR A 31 20.54 3.86 -7.66
C THR A 31 19.68 3.76 -6.41
N THR A 32 20.06 4.43 -5.31
CA THR A 32 19.27 4.43 -4.07
C THR A 32 17.92 5.13 -4.23
N THR A 33 17.87 6.27 -4.93
CA THR A 33 16.61 6.96 -5.25
C THR A 33 15.70 6.07 -6.08
N PHE A 34 16.23 5.41 -7.11
CA PHE A 34 15.44 4.48 -7.94
C PHE A 34 14.85 3.32 -7.12
N ILE A 35 15.67 2.71 -6.25
CA ILE A 35 15.20 1.63 -5.37
C ILE A 35 14.08 2.12 -4.44
N ILE A 36 14.26 3.28 -3.81
CA ILE A 36 13.26 3.87 -2.90
C ILE A 36 11.97 4.18 -3.67
N GLU A 37 12.06 4.73 -4.88
CA GLU A 37 10.90 5.02 -5.71
C GLU A 37 10.11 3.74 -6.04
N CYS A 38 10.78 2.66 -6.45
CA CYS A 38 10.13 1.38 -6.70
C CYS A 38 9.41 0.84 -5.45
N ILE A 39 10.05 0.94 -4.28
CA ILE A 39 9.45 0.52 -3.01
C ILE A 39 8.21 1.35 -2.70
N LEU A 40 8.28 2.68 -2.86
CA LEU A 40 7.17 3.59 -2.60
C LEU A 40 5.99 3.36 -3.55
N ILE A 41 6.26 3.04 -4.82
CA ILE A 41 5.20 2.71 -5.78
C ILE A 41 4.40 1.49 -5.30
N HIS A 42 5.08 0.43 -4.87
CA HIS A 42 4.40 -0.78 -4.40
C HIS A 42 3.70 -0.60 -3.04
N LEU A 43 4.31 0.16 -2.13
CA LEU A 43 3.77 0.32 -0.77
C LEU A 43 2.70 1.39 -0.64
N VAL A 44 2.73 2.43 -1.49
CA VAL A 44 1.86 3.61 -1.34
C VAL A 44 1.00 3.82 -2.57
N VAL A 45 1.62 3.90 -3.74
CA VAL A 45 0.90 4.29 -4.97
C VAL A 45 -0.12 3.21 -5.37
N GLN A 46 0.27 1.94 -5.35
CA GLN A 46 -0.63 0.84 -5.68
C GLN A 46 -1.85 0.72 -4.73
N PRO A 47 -1.70 0.68 -3.39
CA PRO A 47 -2.87 0.65 -2.50
C PRO A 47 -3.70 1.92 -2.62
N TYR A 48 -3.08 3.08 -2.84
CA TYR A 48 -3.80 4.33 -3.07
C TYR A 48 -4.67 4.29 -4.33
N PHE A 49 -4.16 3.75 -5.44
CA PHE A 49 -4.97 3.57 -6.66
C PHE A 49 -6.13 2.60 -6.46
N HIS A 50 -5.93 1.52 -5.70
CA HIS A 50 -7.02 0.60 -5.36
C HIS A 50 -8.08 1.27 -4.50
N GLU A 51 -7.69 2.14 -3.57
CA GLU A 51 -8.63 2.83 -2.68
C GLU A 51 -9.35 3.99 -3.38
N SER A 52 -8.64 4.77 -4.20
CA SER A 52 -9.21 5.89 -4.96
C SER A 52 -10.19 5.45 -6.07
N ALA A 53 -10.12 4.18 -6.50
CA ALA A 53 -11.11 3.62 -7.42
C ALA A 53 -12.51 3.46 -6.78
N PHE A 54 -12.63 3.53 -5.45
CA PHE A 54 -13.92 3.45 -4.78
C PHE A 54 -14.65 4.80 -4.84
N THR A 55 -15.86 4.79 -5.40
CA THR A 55 -16.75 5.95 -5.40
C THR A 55 -17.68 5.90 -4.20
N HIS A 56 -17.87 7.00 -3.51
CA HIS A 56 -18.85 7.10 -2.43
C HIS A 56 -20.28 6.92 -2.98
N THR A 57 -21.03 5.97 -2.40
CA THR A 57 -22.42 5.68 -2.76
C THR A 57 -23.28 5.48 -1.53
N ASN A 58 -24.55 5.86 -1.61
CA ASN A 58 -25.52 5.59 -0.55
C ASN A 58 -26.04 4.15 -0.67
N CYS A 59 -25.98 3.41 0.44
CA CYS A 59 -26.42 2.03 0.52
C CYS A 59 -27.65 1.92 1.44
N THR A 60 -28.65 1.16 1.01
CA THR A 60 -29.83 0.83 1.81
C THR A 60 -29.70 -0.59 2.37
N PHE A 61 -30.05 -0.76 3.64
CA PHE A 61 -30.08 -2.08 4.27
C PHE A 61 -31.23 -2.92 3.71
N ILE A 62 -30.95 -4.19 3.38
CA ILE A 62 -31.98 -5.16 2.97
C ILE A 62 -32.21 -6.18 4.08
N HIS A 63 -31.17 -6.96 4.41
CA HIS A 63 -31.29 -8.08 5.34
C HIS A 63 -29.92 -8.49 5.90
N ALA A 64 -29.90 -9.11 7.07
CA ALA A 64 -28.70 -9.70 7.65
C ALA A 64 -28.97 -11.14 8.14
N TYR A 65 -28.04 -12.05 7.90
CA TYR A 65 -28.15 -13.43 8.39
C TYR A 65 -26.78 -14.01 8.76
N ILE A 66 -26.79 -15.03 9.61
CA ILE A 66 -25.58 -15.71 10.07
C ILE A 66 -25.20 -16.77 9.06
N VAL A 67 -24.00 -16.68 8.47
CA VAL A 67 -23.50 -17.66 7.48
C VAL A 67 -22.77 -18.80 8.18
N ARG A 68 -22.01 -18.49 9.23
CA ARG A 68 -21.19 -19.46 9.96
C ARG A 68 -21.16 -19.13 11.43
N LYS A 69 -21.38 -20.11 12.31
CA LYS A 69 -21.48 -19.87 13.76
C LYS A 69 -20.12 -19.82 14.49
N ASP A 70 -19.08 -20.37 13.86
CA ASP A 70 -17.80 -20.66 14.49
C ASP A 70 -16.60 -20.13 13.69
N VAL A 71 -16.53 -18.81 13.46
CA VAL A 71 -15.35 -18.20 12.85
C VAL A 71 -14.34 -17.86 13.95
N LYS A 72 -13.11 -18.36 13.80
CA LYS A 72 -12.01 -18.05 14.72
C LYS A 72 -11.65 -16.57 14.59
N CYS A 73 -11.63 -15.87 15.72
CA CYS A 73 -11.15 -14.50 15.80
C CYS A 73 -9.90 -14.49 16.70
N GLU A 74 -8.81 -13.91 16.20
CA GLU A 74 -7.58 -13.79 16.98
C GLU A 74 -7.72 -12.59 17.94
N ASN A 75 -7.90 -12.86 19.23
CA ASN A 75 -7.89 -11.84 20.26
C ASN A 75 -6.48 -11.72 20.85
N LYS A 76 -5.96 -10.49 20.99
CA LYS A 76 -4.67 -10.20 21.63
C LYS A 76 -4.54 -10.78 23.04
N CYS A 77 -5.66 -10.99 23.75
CA CYS A 77 -5.67 -11.49 25.13
C CYS A 77 -6.04 -12.98 25.27
N SER A 78 -6.46 -13.67 24.20
CA SER A 78 -6.82 -15.10 24.27
C SER A 78 -6.67 -15.74 22.91
N LYS A 79 -5.48 -16.28 22.70
CA LYS A 79 -4.99 -16.81 21.41
C LYS A 79 -5.78 -18.02 20.89
N ASP A 80 -6.58 -18.70 21.73
CA ASP A 80 -7.05 -20.06 21.40
C ASP A 80 -8.57 -20.35 21.55
N ARG A 81 -9.45 -19.40 21.92
CA ARG A 81 -10.85 -19.78 22.25
C ARG A 81 -11.98 -18.88 21.76
N SER A 82 -11.72 -17.70 21.22
CA SER A 82 -12.82 -16.82 20.79
C SER A 82 -13.29 -17.17 19.38
N LYS A 83 -14.45 -17.84 19.30
CA LYS A 83 -15.20 -18.04 18.05
C LYS A 83 -16.43 -17.14 18.07
N PHE A 84 -16.69 -16.47 16.96
CA PHE A 84 -17.87 -15.64 16.80
C PHE A 84 -18.65 -16.05 15.54
N PRO A 85 -19.98 -15.87 15.56
CA PRO A 85 -20.78 -16.04 14.36
C PRO A 85 -20.44 -14.95 13.34
N CYS A 86 -20.25 -15.35 12.09
CA CYS A 86 -20.09 -14.46 10.94
C CYS A 86 -21.48 -14.00 10.46
N LEU A 87 -21.73 -12.71 10.62
CA LEU A 87 -22.92 -12.02 10.13
C LEU A 87 -22.67 -11.50 8.72
N LYS A 88 -23.52 -11.88 7.77
CA LYS A 88 -23.51 -11.34 6.40
C LYS A 88 -24.62 -10.32 6.26
N VAL A 89 -24.23 -9.08 5.98
CA VAL A 89 -25.14 -7.95 5.81
C VAL A 89 -25.27 -7.67 4.32
N ILE A 90 -26.50 -7.74 3.81
CA ILE A 90 -26.83 -7.47 2.42
C ILE A 90 -27.38 -6.05 2.32
N VAL A 91 -26.77 -5.26 1.44
CA VAL A 91 -27.16 -3.89 1.14
C VAL A 91 -27.44 -3.73 -0.34
N GLN A 92 -28.21 -2.70 -0.69
CA GLN A 92 -28.45 -2.31 -2.07
C GLN A 92 -27.97 -0.88 -2.31
N TYR A 93 -27.38 -0.65 -3.47
CA TYR A 93 -27.02 0.69 -3.93
C TYR A 93 -27.49 0.89 -5.36
N PHE A 94 -27.75 2.14 -5.71
CA PHE A 94 -28.16 2.54 -7.04
C PHE A 94 -26.96 3.05 -7.84
N ASN A 95 -26.69 2.44 -8.99
CA ASN A 95 -25.64 2.88 -9.91
C ASN A 95 -26.07 2.59 -11.35
N GLY A 96 -25.76 3.48 -12.29
CA GLY A 96 -26.03 3.27 -13.71
C GLY A 96 -27.49 2.94 -14.05
N ASN A 97 -28.44 3.60 -13.36
CA ASN A 97 -29.89 3.36 -13.48
C ASN A 97 -30.36 1.96 -13.07
N LYS A 98 -29.56 1.21 -12.31
CA LYS A 98 -29.90 -0.12 -11.81
C LYS A 98 -29.61 -0.24 -10.32
N ASN A 99 -30.41 -1.06 -9.67
CA ASN A 99 -30.19 -1.46 -8.29
C ASN A 99 -29.24 -2.66 -8.25
N HIS A 100 -28.17 -2.53 -7.47
CA HIS A 100 -27.19 -3.59 -7.25
C HIS A 100 -27.27 -4.05 -5.80
N THR A 101 -27.35 -5.35 -5.59
CA THR A 101 -27.35 -5.95 -4.26
C THR A 101 -25.98 -6.54 -3.98
N VAL A 102 -25.37 -6.12 -2.88
CA VAL A 102 -24.00 -6.48 -2.51
C VAL A 102 -23.88 -6.75 -1.02
N ILE A 103 -22.71 -7.25 -0.62
CA ILE A 103 -22.40 -7.58 0.76
C ILE A 103 -21.59 -6.43 1.35
N LEU A 104 -21.98 -6.00 2.54
CA LEU A 104 -21.28 -4.96 3.27
C LEU A 104 -20.08 -5.56 4.02
N PHE A 105 -18.93 -4.90 3.91
CA PHE A 105 -17.73 -5.18 4.67
C PHE A 105 -17.24 -3.89 5.34
N ASP A 106 -16.75 -3.98 6.58
CA ASP A 106 -16.26 -2.81 7.31
C ASP A 106 -15.01 -2.19 6.65
N ASN A 107 -14.14 -3.04 6.10
CA ASN A 107 -12.96 -2.62 5.37
C ASN A 107 -12.47 -3.74 4.43
N ILE A 108 -11.45 -3.42 3.62
CA ILE A 108 -10.86 -4.34 2.64
C ILE A 108 -10.15 -5.54 3.28
N ALA A 109 -9.56 -5.38 4.46
CA ALA A 109 -8.89 -6.47 5.17
C ALA A 109 -9.90 -7.55 5.59
N THR A 110 -11.07 -7.11 6.07
CA THR A 110 -12.21 -7.96 6.42
C THR A 110 -12.76 -8.70 5.20
N TYR A 111 -12.90 -8.02 4.05
CA TYR A 111 -13.26 -8.67 2.79
C TYR A 111 -12.27 -9.78 2.41
N ASN A 112 -10.97 -9.49 2.41
CA ASN A 112 -9.94 -10.47 2.06
C ASN A 112 -9.92 -11.65 3.02
N HIS A 113 -10.04 -11.39 4.32
CA HIS A 113 -10.09 -12.44 5.35
C HIS A 113 -11.28 -13.39 5.13
N TYR A 114 -12.49 -12.86 4.94
CA TYR A 114 -13.67 -13.69 4.73
C TYR A 114 -13.71 -14.37 3.36
N LYS A 115 -13.11 -13.75 2.33
CA LYS A 115 -12.90 -14.37 1.02
C LYS A 115 -12.00 -15.61 1.13
N LEU A 116 -10.88 -15.51 1.86
CA LEU A 116 -10.00 -16.66 2.12
C LEU A 116 -10.70 -17.78 2.90
N LEU A 117 -11.63 -17.42 3.78
CA LEU A 117 -12.43 -18.37 4.55
C LEU A 117 -13.63 -18.95 3.77
N GLY A 118 -13.88 -18.50 2.53
CA GLY A 118 -14.99 -18.96 1.68
C GLY A 118 -16.36 -18.49 2.16
N VAL A 119 -16.44 -17.34 2.84
CA VAL A 119 -17.67 -16.81 3.47
C VAL A 119 -18.15 -15.50 2.83
N SER A 120 -17.43 -15.01 1.80
CA SER A 120 -17.81 -13.85 0.98
C SER A 120 -18.90 -14.24 -0.02
#